data_AF-A0A059WVR7-F1
#
_entry.id   AF-A0A059WVR7-F1
#
_cell.length_a   1.000
_cell.length_b   1.000
_cell.length_c   1.000
_cell.angle_alpha   90.00
_cell.angle_beta   90.00
_cell.angle_gamma   90.00
#
_symmetry.space_group_name_H-M   'P 1'
#
loop_
_entity.id
_entity.type
_entity.pdbx_description
1 polymer ?
#
loop_
_entity_poly.entity_id
_entity_poly.type
_entity_poly.pdbx_seq_one_letter_code
_entity_poly.pdbx_strand_id
1 'polypeptide(L)'
;PTRGHLSTNKPFKDFVLTLEFKQEADGNSGVFFRSSIDGVKISGWQVEVAPLNKHTGGVYESYGRGWLIQPRLENEQYLKPGKWNVLKIKVVGGQVTTWLNGHEMISLQDEKIATGQGFIALQIHDGGGIKVRWRKIVLEEL
;
A
#
# COMPACT_ATOMS: atom_id res chain seq x y z
N PRO A 1 -17.80 -13.39 -1.34
CA PRO A 1 -16.57 -12.63 -1.64
C PRO A 1 -15.43 -13.10 -0.74
N THR A 2 -14.41 -13.70 -1.32
CA THR A 2 -13.24 -14.20 -0.59
C THR A 2 -12.29 -13.02 -0.45
N ARG A 3 -12.42 -12.28 0.65
CA ARG A 3 -11.44 -11.25 1.05
C ARG A 3 -10.28 -11.96 1.69
N GLY A 4 -9.08 -11.80 1.14
CA GLY A 4 -7.86 -12.43 1.64
C GLY A 4 -6.76 -11.40 1.88
N HIS A 5 -5.81 -11.75 2.75
CA HIS A 5 -4.58 -10.99 2.94
C HIS A 5 -3.40 -11.93 2.75
N LEU A 6 -2.39 -11.52 1.98
CA LEU A 6 -1.10 -12.21 1.96
C LEU A 6 -0.14 -11.42 2.86
N SER A 7 0.19 -11.96 4.03
CA SER A 7 1.00 -11.28 5.03
C SER A 7 2.38 -11.91 5.22
N THR A 8 3.32 -11.11 5.74
CA THR A 8 4.59 -11.64 6.26
C THR A 8 4.38 -12.41 7.57
N ASN A 9 5.22 -13.42 7.82
CA ASN A 9 5.16 -14.24 9.05
C ASN A 9 5.79 -13.55 10.28
N LYS A 10 6.44 -12.40 10.08
CA LYS A 10 7.11 -11.61 11.12
C LYS A 10 6.79 -10.12 10.95
N PRO A 11 6.82 -9.33 12.03
CA PRO A 11 6.70 -7.88 11.95
C PRO A 11 7.97 -7.24 11.38
N PHE A 12 7.81 -6.13 10.68
CA PHE A 12 8.93 -5.33 10.14
C PHE A 12 8.80 -3.89 10.64
N LYS A 13 9.90 -3.34 11.17
CA LYS A 13 9.96 -1.93 11.58
C LYS A 13 10.37 -1.07 10.39
N ASP A 14 11.66 -1.09 10.06
CA ASP A 14 12.24 -0.25 9.02
C ASP A 14 12.53 -1.11 7.80
N PHE A 15 12.02 -0.70 6.65
CA PHE A 15 12.06 -1.53 5.46
C PHE A 15 11.95 -0.72 4.17
N VAL A 16 12.39 -1.36 3.09
CA VAL A 16 12.05 -1.02 1.72
C VAL A 16 11.30 -2.19 1.10
N LEU A 17 10.09 -1.92 0.62
CA LEU A 17 9.30 -2.87 -0.15
C LEU A 17 9.20 -2.38 -1.58
N THR A 18 9.58 -3.22 -2.53
CA THR A 18 9.35 -3.00 -3.95
C THR A 18 8.50 -4.12 -4.50
N LEU A 19 7.47 -3.78 -5.28
CA LEU A 19 6.62 -4.76 -5.95
C LEU A 19 6.14 -4.24 -7.30
N GLU A 20 5.63 -5.14 -8.13
CA GLU A 20 4.90 -4.80 -9.33
C GLU A 20 3.42 -5.17 -9.19
N PHE A 21 2.53 -4.27 -9.61
CA PHE A 21 1.09 -4.51 -9.63
C PHE A 21 0.47 -4.21 -11.00
N LYS A 22 -0.62 -4.90 -11.32
CA LYS A 22 -1.46 -4.65 -12.50
C LYS A 22 -2.93 -4.70 -12.12
N GLN A 23 -3.66 -3.62 -12.40
CA GLN A 23 -5.12 -3.56 -12.24
C GLN A 23 -5.77 -4.05 -13.54
N GLU A 24 -6.44 -5.20 -13.49
CA GLU A 24 -7.14 -5.79 -14.64
C GLU A 24 -8.61 -5.38 -14.71
N ALA A 25 -9.17 -4.92 -13.60
CA ALA A 25 -10.51 -4.37 -13.52
C ALA A 25 -10.59 -3.40 -12.33
N ASP A 26 -11.57 -2.50 -12.36
CA ASP A 26 -11.72 -1.44 -11.37
C ASP A 26 -11.85 -2.02 -9.96
N GLY A 27 -11.02 -1.54 -9.05
CA GLY A 27 -11.12 -1.92 -7.66
C GLY A 27 -10.01 -1.32 -6.81
N ASN A 28 -10.33 -1.21 -5.53
CA ASN A 28 -9.41 -0.73 -4.52
C ASN A 28 -8.62 -1.90 -3.94
N SER A 29 -7.32 -1.70 -3.78
CA SER A 29 -6.42 -2.63 -3.14
C SER A 29 -5.34 -1.80 -2.43
N GLY A 30 -4.35 -2.47 -1.85
CA GLY A 30 -3.26 -1.75 -1.21
C GLY A 30 -2.27 -2.65 -0.51
N VAL A 31 -1.23 -2.00 -0.02
CA VAL A 31 -0.17 -2.60 0.77
C VAL A 31 -0.30 -2.10 2.19
N PHE A 32 -0.75 -2.98 3.07
CA PHE A 32 -0.75 -2.73 4.50
C PHE A 32 0.66 -2.88 5.07
N PHE A 33 1.01 -2.02 6.01
CA PHE A 33 2.26 -2.09 6.75
C PHE A 33 2.01 -1.77 8.23
N ARG A 34 2.86 -2.33 9.10
CA ARG A 34 2.76 -2.21 10.56
C ARG A 34 1.30 -2.41 11.05
N SER A 35 0.62 -3.36 10.41
CA SER A 35 -0.81 -3.60 10.58
C SER A 35 -1.05 -4.86 11.41
N SER A 36 -2.23 -4.95 12.02
CA SER A 36 -2.74 -6.11 12.76
C SER A 36 -4.03 -6.63 12.11
N ILE A 37 -4.27 -7.93 12.25
CA ILE A 37 -5.50 -8.58 11.78
C ILE A 37 -6.22 -9.12 13.02
N ASP A 38 -7.48 -8.74 13.19
CA ASP A 38 -8.42 -9.30 14.16
C ASP A 38 -9.62 -9.90 13.42
N GLY A 39 -9.65 -11.23 13.34
CA GLY A 39 -10.58 -11.97 12.50
C GLY A 39 -10.45 -11.59 11.02
N VAL A 40 -11.45 -10.86 10.51
CA VAL A 40 -11.48 -10.35 9.11
C VAL A 40 -11.14 -8.87 9.00
N LYS A 41 -10.93 -8.17 10.13
CA LYS A 41 -10.61 -6.75 10.17
C LYS A 41 -9.10 -6.57 10.15
N ILE A 42 -8.61 -5.80 9.20
CA ILE A 42 -7.22 -5.33 9.17
C ILE A 42 -7.19 -3.88 9.63
N SER A 43 -6.38 -3.61 10.64
CA SER A 43 -6.18 -2.27 11.22
C SER A 43 -4.73 -1.87 11.02
N GLY A 44 -4.51 -0.63 10.58
CA GLY A 44 -3.17 -0.10 10.34
C GLY A 44 -3.11 0.78 9.10
N TRP A 45 -1.90 0.99 8.59
CA TRP A 45 -1.64 1.88 7.47
C TRP A 45 -1.58 1.12 6.16
N GLN A 46 -2.23 1.67 5.15
CA GLN A 46 -2.30 1.16 3.80
C GLN A 46 -1.68 2.18 2.85
N VAL A 47 -0.76 1.72 1.99
CA VAL A 47 -0.41 2.42 0.76
C VAL A 47 -1.40 2.02 -0.32
N GLU A 48 -2.09 2.99 -0.90
CA GLU A 48 -3.20 2.77 -1.81
C GLU A 48 -2.75 2.21 -3.17
N VAL A 49 -3.49 1.23 -3.68
CA VAL A 49 -3.47 0.82 -5.10
C VAL A 49 -4.89 0.88 -5.63
N ALA A 50 -5.15 1.86 -6.50
CA ALA A 50 -6.49 2.16 -6.98
C ALA A 50 -6.47 2.66 -8.44
N PRO A 51 -7.63 2.76 -9.11
CA PRO A 51 -7.72 3.32 -10.46
C PRO A 51 -7.17 4.75 -10.56
N LEU A 52 -7.04 5.25 -11.78
CA LEU A 52 -6.58 6.61 -12.02
C LEU A 52 -7.50 7.63 -11.32
N ASN A 53 -6.93 8.71 -10.76
CA ASN A 53 -7.66 9.73 -9.99
C ASN A 53 -8.27 9.21 -8.69
N LYS A 54 -7.70 8.14 -8.13
CA LYS A 54 -8.06 7.53 -6.84
C LYS A 54 -6.86 7.36 -5.92
N HIS A 55 -5.83 8.19 -6.08
CA HIS A 55 -4.78 8.42 -5.09
C HIS A 55 -3.80 7.24 -4.86
N THR A 56 -3.50 6.45 -5.90
CA THR A 56 -2.46 5.39 -5.81
C THR A 56 -1.15 5.95 -5.26
N GLY A 57 -0.56 5.26 -4.29
CA GLY A 57 0.66 5.68 -3.61
C GLY A 57 0.43 6.60 -2.41
N GLY A 58 -0.79 7.08 -2.17
CA GLY A 58 -1.18 7.77 -0.95
C GLY A 58 -1.24 6.84 0.27
N VAL A 59 -1.34 7.40 1.47
CA VAL A 59 -1.40 6.65 2.73
C VAL A 59 -2.74 6.87 3.41
N TYR A 60 -3.42 5.76 3.70
CA TYR A 60 -4.69 5.70 4.41
C TYR A 60 -4.57 4.84 5.67
N GLU A 61 -5.19 5.23 6.78
CA GLU A 61 -5.21 4.46 8.03
C GLU A 61 -6.59 3.83 8.23
N SER A 62 -6.68 2.52 8.00
CA SER A 62 -7.91 1.74 8.13
C SER A 62 -8.35 1.61 9.59
N TYR A 63 -9.64 1.89 9.83
CA TYR A 63 -10.24 1.94 11.18
C TYR A 63 -9.54 2.94 12.14
N GLY A 64 -8.80 3.89 11.59
CA GLY A 64 -8.16 4.98 12.32
C GLY A 64 -8.58 6.34 11.76
N ARG A 65 -7.61 7.16 11.41
CA ARG A 65 -7.78 8.56 10.98
C ARG A 65 -8.26 8.73 9.54
N GLY A 66 -8.26 7.67 8.73
CA GLY A 66 -8.56 7.76 7.30
C GLY A 66 -7.36 8.26 6.48
N TRP A 67 -7.57 9.12 5.48
CA TRP A 67 -6.48 9.64 4.63
C TRP A 67 -5.49 10.45 5.46
N LEU A 68 -4.24 9.99 5.53
CA LEU A 68 -3.15 10.74 6.17
C LEU A 68 -2.47 11.67 5.17
N ILE A 69 -2.28 11.19 3.94
CA ILE A 69 -1.76 11.99 2.83
C ILE A 69 -2.22 11.40 1.50
N GLN A 70 -2.64 12.27 0.59
CA GLN A 70 -2.93 11.93 -0.80
C GLN A 70 -1.79 12.44 -1.70
N PRO A 71 -1.50 11.76 -2.82
CA PRO A 71 -0.58 12.30 -3.82
C PRO A 71 -1.09 13.64 -4.35
N ARG A 72 -0.17 14.48 -4.83
CA ARG A 72 -0.57 15.66 -5.61
C ARG A 72 -1.31 15.22 -6.87
N LEU A 73 -2.31 15.99 -7.29
CA LEU A 73 -3.11 15.69 -8.47
C LEU A 73 -2.25 15.46 -9.73
N GLU A 74 -1.21 16.27 -9.90
CA GLU A 74 -0.25 16.14 -11.00
C GLU A 74 0.52 14.81 -11.00
N ASN A 75 0.69 14.15 -9.85
CA ASN A 75 1.40 12.89 -9.75
C ASN A 75 0.52 11.68 -10.11
N GLU A 76 -0.81 11.82 -10.09
CA GLU A 76 -1.72 10.72 -10.42
C GLU A 76 -1.52 10.19 -11.85
N GLN A 77 -1.01 11.02 -12.75
CA GLN A 77 -0.69 10.66 -14.13
C GLN A 77 0.40 9.57 -14.27
N TYR A 78 1.20 9.34 -13.22
CA TYR A 78 2.26 8.33 -13.27
C TYR A 78 1.73 6.90 -13.21
N LEU A 79 0.47 6.68 -12.85
CA LEU A 79 -0.18 5.39 -12.95
C LEU A 79 -0.35 5.00 -14.42
N LYS A 80 -0.06 3.75 -14.76
CA LYS A 80 -0.26 3.16 -16.08
C LYS A 80 -1.46 2.20 -16.03
N PRO A 81 -2.68 2.63 -16.39
CA PRO A 81 -3.86 1.77 -16.33
C PRO A 81 -3.71 0.52 -17.21
N GLY A 82 -4.19 -0.63 -16.72
CA GLY A 82 -4.12 -1.91 -17.45
C GLY A 82 -2.71 -2.45 -17.70
N LYS A 83 -1.66 -1.79 -17.20
CA LYS A 83 -0.25 -2.19 -17.36
C LYS A 83 0.38 -2.51 -16.00
N TRP A 84 1.55 -3.15 -16.05
CA TRP A 84 2.37 -3.33 -14.86
C TRP A 84 2.95 -1.99 -14.40
N ASN A 85 2.82 -1.73 -13.11
CA ASN A 85 3.34 -0.57 -12.41
C ASN A 85 4.30 -1.02 -11.32
N VAL A 86 5.40 -0.29 -11.12
CA VAL A 86 6.33 -0.54 -10.02
C VAL A 86 5.93 0.37 -8.85
N LEU A 87 5.65 -0.20 -7.69
CA LEU A 87 5.44 0.54 -6.44
C LEU A 87 6.62 0.28 -5.52
N LYS A 88 7.22 1.34 -5.02
CA LYS A 88 8.24 1.29 -3.96
C LYS A 88 7.70 2.01 -2.74
N ILE A 89 7.89 1.41 -1.57
CA ILE A 89 7.50 1.94 -0.27
C ILE A 89 8.73 1.86 0.62
N LYS A 90 9.13 2.98 1.21
CA LYS A 90 10.17 3.04 2.24
C LYS A 90 9.54 3.52 3.53
N VAL A 91 9.76 2.78 4.61
CA VAL A 91 9.33 3.15 5.95
C VAL A 91 10.54 3.08 6.87
N VAL A 92 10.88 4.20 7.52
CA VAL A 92 11.98 4.28 8.49
C VAL A 92 11.53 5.15 9.66
N GLY A 93 11.46 4.58 10.86
CA GLY A 93 10.84 5.27 11.99
C GLY A 93 9.42 5.73 11.64
N GLY A 94 9.11 7.02 11.76
CA GLY A 94 7.82 7.59 11.34
C GLY A 94 7.78 8.10 9.90
N GLN A 95 8.88 8.03 9.16
CA GLN A 95 8.98 8.54 7.80
C GLN A 95 8.51 7.48 6.81
N VAL A 96 7.49 7.82 6.02
CA VAL A 96 6.99 7.02 4.91
C VAL A 96 7.22 7.78 3.62
N THR A 97 7.80 7.13 2.62
CA THR A 97 7.93 7.68 1.27
C THR A 97 7.52 6.61 0.27
N THR A 98 6.74 7.01 -0.73
CA THR A 98 6.29 6.08 -1.78
C THR A 98 6.67 6.59 -3.16
N TRP A 99 6.94 5.67 -4.07
CA TRP A 99 7.21 5.97 -5.47
C TRP A 99 6.39 5.07 -6.37
N LEU A 100 5.84 5.65 -7.44
CA LEU A 100 5.15 4.94 -8.51
C LEU A 100 5.93 5.12 -9.80
N ASN A 101 6.36 4.01 -10.40
CA ASN A 101 7.13 4.01 -11.65
C ASN A 101 8.37 4.92 -11.61
N GLY A 102 9.01 5.06 -10.45
CA GLY A 102 10.20 5.89 -10.23
C GLY A 102 9.92 7.34 -9.82
N HIS A 103 8.67 7.79 -9.83
CA HIS A 103 8.28 9.13 -9.40
C HIS A 103 7.79 9.11 -7.95
N GLU A 104 8.26 10.05 -7.12
CA GLU A 104 7.78 10.18 -5.74
C GLU A 104 6.30 10.59 -5.74
N MET A 105 5.49 9.87 -4.96
CA MET A 105 4.05 10.15 -4.84
C MET A 105 3.75 10.95 -3.58
N ILE A 106 4.27 10.49 -2.44
CA ILE A 106 4.17 11.17 -1.15
C ILE A 106 5.44 11.03 -0.32
N SER A 107 5.61 11.94 0.63
CA SER A 107 6.53 11.83 1.76
C SER A 107 5.81 12.34 3.02
N LEU A 108 5.71 11.49 4.05
CA LEU A 108 4.95 11.74 5.27
C LEU A 108 5.77 11.38 6.50
N GLN A 109 5.87 12.31 7.45
CA GLN A 109 6.39 12.05 8.79
C GLN A 109 5.21 11.92 9.76
N ASP A 110 5.12 10.80 10.48
CA ASP A 110 4.01 10.53 11.41
C ASP A 110 4.47 9.80 12.68
N GLU A 111 4.12 10.34 13.84
CA GLU A 111 4.54 9.81 15.14
C GLU A 111 3.83 8.49 15.50
N LYS A 112 2.56 8.32 15.09
CA LYS A 112 1.84 7.06 15.34
C LYS A 112 2.41 5.94 14.48
N ILE A 113 2.75 6.23 13.22
CA ILE A 113 3.50 5.30 12.38
C ILE A 113 4.79 4.91 13.09
N ALA A 114 5.57 5.87 13.60
CA ALA A 114 6.87 5.61 14.26
C ALA A 114 6.82 4.57 15.39
N THR A 115 5.70 4.52 16.11
CA THR A 115 5.48 3.58 17.23
C THR A 115 4.75 2.30 16.81
N GLY A 116 4.23 2.26 15.58
CA GLY A 116 3.51 1.13 15.02
C GLY A 116 4.37 -0.13 14.88
N GLN A 117 3.75 -1.28 15.10
CA GLN A 117 4.34 -2.60 14.90
C GLN A 117 3.31 -3.51 14.25
N GLY A 118 3.75 -4.39 13.37
CA GLY A 118 2.87 -5.34 12.71
C GLY A 118 3.50 -5.91 11.45
N PHE A 119 2.75 -6.80 10.80
CA PHE A 119 3.18 -7.39 9.54
C PHE A 119 2.90 -6.45 8.36
N ILE A 120 3.50 -6.80 7.23
CA ILE A 120 3.16 -6.24 5.93
C ILE A 120 2.14 -7.19 5.30
N ALA A 121 1.07 -6.67 4.72
CA ALA A 121 0.07 -7.48 4.03
C ALA A 121 -0.38 -6.86 2.71
N LEU A 122 -0.59 -7.71 1.70
CA LEU A 122 -1.26 -7.29 0.47
C LEU A 122 -2.76 -7.54 0.60
N GLN A 123 -3.56 -6.52 0.30
CA GLN A 123 -5.00 -6.68 0.23
C GLN A 123 -5.37 -7.45 -1.04
N ILE A 124 -5.99 -8.62 -0.90
CA ILE A 124 -6.47 -9.43 -2.01
C ILE A 124 -8.00 -9.40 -1.97
N HIS A 125 -8.61 -8.62 -2.85
CA HIS A 125 -10.04 -8.73 -3.14
C HIS A 125 -10.23 -9.68 -4.31
N ASP A 126 -10.96 -10.76 -4.09
CA ASP A 126 -11.66 -11.43 -5.17
C ASP A 126 -13.19 -11.20 -5.04
N GLY A 127 -13.83 -10.94 -6.17
CA GLY A 127 -15.28 -10.71 -6.26
C GLY A 127 -15.69 -9.27 -6.55
N GLY A 128 -16.86 -9.11 -7.17
CA GLY A 128 -17.43 -7.80 -7.50
C GLY A 128 -16.81 -7.09 -8.71
N GLY A 129 -16.01 -7.80 -9.53
CA GLY A 129 -15.33 -7.20 -10.67
C GLY A 129 -13.97 -6.57 -10.36
N ILE A 130 -13.47 -6.68 -9.12
CA ILE A 130 -12.14 -6.20 -8.74
C ILE A 130 -11.08 -7.25 -9.08
N LYS A 131 -9.99 -6.86 -9.75
CA LYS A 131 -8.87 -7.78 -10.04
C LYS A 131 -7.52 -7.07 -10.09
N VAL A 132 -6.72 -7.25 -9.04
CA VAL A 132 -5.34 -6.77 -8.97
C VAL A 132 -4.38 -7.97 -8.95
N ARG A 133 -3.35 -7.92 -9.79
CA ARG A 133 -2.27 -8.90 -9.79
C ARG A 133 -1.00 -8.30 -9.21
N TRP A 134 -0.25 -9.12 -8.49
CA TRP A 134 1.01 -8.76 -7.84
C TRP A 134 2.13 -9.67 -8.35
N ARG A 135 3.34 -9.14 -8.53
CA ARG A 135 4.54 -9.94 -8.82
C ARG A 135 5.81 -9.21 -8.37
N LYS A 136 6.95 -9.91 -8.41
CA LYS A 136 8.29 -9.39 -8.07
C LYS A 136 8.30 -8.61 -6.75
N ILE A 137 7.74 -9.22 -5.71
CA ILE A 137 7.71 -8.64 -4.37
C ILE A 137 9.07 -8.87 -3.74
N VAL A 138 9.77 -7.78 -3.41
CA VAL A 138 11.07 -7.78 -2.77
C VAL A 138 10.98 -6.91 -1.53
N LEU A 139 11.28 -7.49 -0.37
CA LEU A 139 11.29 -6.81 0.92
C LEU A 139 12.72 -6.83 1.46
N GLU A 140 13.24 -5.65 1.77
CA GLU A 140 14.55 -5.42 2.37
C GLU A 140 14.34 -4.78 3.73
N GLU A 141 14.85 -5.41 4.79
CA GLU A 141 14.90 -4.83 6.14
C GLU A 141 16.09 -3.88 6.26
N LEU A 142 15.95 -2.79 7.01
CA LEU A 142 16.96 -1.74 7.18
C LEU A 142 17.55 -1.69 8.60
#